data_AF-A0AAE3KI24-F1
#
_entry.id   AF-A0AAE3KI24-F1
#
_cell.length_a   1.000
_cell.length_b   1.000
_cell.length_c   1.000
_cell.angle_alpha   90.00
_cell.angle_beta   90.00
_cell.angle_gamma   90.00
#
_symmetry.space_group_name_H-M   'P 1'
#
loop_
_entity.id
_entity.type
_entity.pdbx_description
1 polymer ?
#
loop_
_entity_poly.entity_id
_entity_poly.type
_entity_poly.pdbx_seq_one_letter_code
_entity_poly.pdbx_strand_id
1 'polypeptide(L)'
;MGQRISSSRVWRVAGVALAAMALSTTQALAQPADPDAGKIDQTSQVLRPCIDTALRIDAPNWVCTPSGLTIQNTSGVGFVPIAPTVAPSTERTPGITQDDHDNWCETGSACHRIVSNYTQETKGNVAYGNQDGLIGTYDVILRTDLVGRQAQWRQSLILDTGPAIQFNEVWVNCWEETTMTPGINCGNHYAGAPVVNGVSPYFNSQLLFGNRLNNSDEYYGAVTARFTPSGYSQYVMGMVETPRFNCYGSTDNCYFP
;
A
#
# COMPACT_ATOMS: atom_id res chain seq x y z
N MET A 1 -39.79 -71.22 45.27
CA MET A 1 -41.01 -72.04 45.39
C MET A 1 -42.20 -71.18 44.96
N GLY A 2 -42.98 -71.63 43.96
CA GLY A 2 -44.32 -71.14 43.53
C GLY A 2 -44.38 -69.69 43.00
N GLN A 3 -44.51 -69.36 41.71
CA GLN A 3 -45.34 -69.81 40.58
C GLN A 3 -46.84 -69.41 40.67
N ARG A 4 -47.34 -68.82 39.56
CA ARG A 4 -48.72 -68.70 39.01
C ARG A 4 -49.30 -67.26 39.00
N ILE A 5 -49.97 -66.73 37.96
CA ILE A 5 -50.55 -67.25 36.71
C ILE A 5 -51.03 -66.10 35.77
N SER A 6 -51.24 -66.42 34.48
CA SER A 6 -52.12 -65.80 33.43
C SER A 6 -51.79 -64.39 32.92
N SER A 7 -51.26 -64.18 31.71
CA SER A 7 -51.83 -64.32 30.34
C SER A 7 -53.01 -63.39 30.00
N SER A 8 -52.78 -62.45 29.08
CA SER A 8 -53.45 -62.39 27.76
C SER A 8 -52.90 -61.22 26.94
N ARG A 9 -52.56 -61.51 25.68
CA ARG A 9 -52.13 -60.56 24.64
C ARG A 9 -53.36 -60.07 23.88
N VAL A 10 -53.46 -58.79 23.55
CA VAL A 10 -54.08 -58.32 22.29
C VAL A 10 -53.30 -57.10 21.76
N TRP A 11 -53.26 -57.00 20.45
CA TRP A 11 -52.31 -56.32 19.56
C TRP A 11 -52.67 -54.87 19.20
N ARG A 12 -51.62 -54.11 18.82
CA ARG A 12 -51.53 -52.98 17.84
C ARG A 12 -52.32 -51.72 18.22
N VAL A 13 -51.78 -50.51 18.08
CA VAL A 13 -51.42 -49.86 16.82
C VAL A 13 -50.18 -48.96 17.00
N ALA A 14 -49.26 -49.03 16.03
CA ALA A 14 -48.13 -48.14 15.89
C ALA A 14 -48.60 -46.76 15.40
N GLY A 15 -48.37 -45.72 16.19
CA GLY A 15 -48.44 -44.32 15.76
C GLY A 15 -47.03 -43.83 15.47
N VAL A 16 -46.65 -43.76 14.19
CA VAL A 16 -45.44 -43.06 13.75
C VAL A 16 -45.78 -41.56 13.76
N ALA A 17 -45.26 -40.83 14.74
CA ALA A 17 -45.28 -39.37 14.70
C ALA A 17 -44.18 -38.91 13.72
N LEU A 18 -44.58 -38.45 12.53
CA LEU A 18 -43.71 -37.67 11.65
C LEU A 18 -43.42 -36.33 12.35
N ALA A 19 -42.19 -36.14 12.81
CA ALA A 19 -41.67 -34.82 13.12
C ALA A 19 -41.40 -34.09 11.79
N ALA A 20 -42.23 -33.10 11.46
CA ALA A 20 -41.98 -32.19 10.36
C ALA A 20 -40.79 -31.29 10.73
N MET A 21 -39.61 -31.58 10.20
CA MET A 21 -38.48 -30.66 10.23
C MET A 21 -38.80 -29.50 9.30
N ALA A 22 -39.17 -28.35 9.89
CA ALA A 22 -39.21 -27.09 9.18
C ALA A 22 -37.77 -26.69 8.82
N LEU A 23 -37.36 -26.96 7.58
CA LEU A 23 -36.17 -26.38 6.96
C LEU A 23 -36.45 -24.88 6.75
N SER A 24 -36.10 -24.07 7.73
CA SER A 24 -35.94 -22.63 7.53
C SER A 24 -34.74 -22.41 6.62
N THR A 25 -34.98 -22.31 5.31
CA THR A 25 -34.01 -21.79 4.35
C THR A 25 -33.83 -20.31 4.64
N THR A 26 -32.88 -19.97 5.50
CA THR A 26 -32.32 -18.62 5.54
C THR A 26 -31.63 -18.41 4.20
N GLN A 27 -32.33 -17.78 3.25
CA GLN A 27 -31.68 -17.13 2.12
C GLN A 27 -30.81 -16.03 2.72
N ALA A 28 -29.53 -16.34 2.94
CA ALA A 28 -28.54 -15.31 3.13
C ALA A 28 -28.55 -14.48 1.85
N LEU A 29 -29.13 -13.28 1.94
CA LEU A 29 -28.94 -12.27 0.91
C LEU A 29 -27.43 -12.10 0.81
N ALA A 30 -26.86 -12.45 -0.34
CA ALA A 30 -25.47 -12.19 -0.63
C ALA A 30 -25.26 -10.69 -0.43
N GLN A 31 -24.54 -10.34 0.63
CA GLN A 31 -24.05 -9.00 0.83
C GLN A 31 -23.27 -8.64 -0.44
N PRO A 32 -23.46 -7.45 -1.03
CA PRO A 32 -22.62 -7.03 -2.15
C PRO A 32 -21.16 -7.22 -1.72
N ALA A 33 -20.38 -7.92 -2.53
CA ALA A 33 -18.95 -8.01 -2.29
C ALA A 33 -18.42 -6.57 -2.18
N ASP A 34 -17.70 -6.29 -1.10
CA ASP A 34 -16.98 -5.04 -0.94
C ASP A 34 -16.04 -4.90 -2.15
N PRO A 35 -16.24 -3.88 -3.02
CA PRO A 35 -15.41 -3.70 -4.20
C PRO A 35 -13.91 -3.58 -3.86
N ASP A 36 -13.59 -3.22 -2.62
CA ASP A 36 -12.21 -3.02 -2.16
C ASP A 36 -11.58 -4.32 -1.67
N ALA A 37 -12.36 -5.36 -1.32
CA ALA A 37 -11.85 -6.64 -0.81
C ALA A 37 -10.89 -7.35 -1.79
N GLY A 38 -11.04 -7.10 -3.10
CA GLY A 38 -10.14 -7.64 -4.12
C GLY A 38 -8.79 -6.93 -4.23
N LYS A 39 -8.71 -5.65 -3.85
CA LYS A 39 -7.47 -4.84 -3.89
C LYS A 39 -6.50 -5.22 -2.78
N ILE A 40 -7.07 -5.56 -1.61
CA ILE A 40 -6.37 -6.03 -0.40
C ILE A 40 -5.41 -7.20 -0.69
N ASP A 41 -5.92 -8.21 -1.41
CA ASP A 41 -5.17 -9.42 -1.71
C ASP A 41 -4.04 -9.13 -2.71
N GLN A 42 -4.27 -8.22 -3.66
CA GLN A 42 -3.30 -7.93 -4.73
C GLN A 42 -2.07 -7.18 -4.23
N THR A 43 -2.22 -6.10 -3.45
CA THR A 43 -1.06 -5.38 -2.89
C THR A 43 -0.20 -6.28 -2.01
N SER A 44 -0.83 -7.06 -1.12
CA SER A 44 -0.10 -8.01 -0.27
C SER A 44 0.54 -9.16 -1.07
N GLN A 45 -0.07 -9.58 -2.17
CA GLN A 45 0.49 -10.60 -3.07
C GLN A 45 1.71 -10.09 -3.83
N VAL A 46 1.72 -8.84 -4.28
CA VAL A 46 2.85 -8.29 -5.06
C VAL A 46 4.07 -8.01 -4.17
N LEU A 47 3.83 -7.59 -2.93
CA LEU A 47 4.87 -7.39 -1.90
C LEU A 47 5.19 -8.66 -1.10
N ARG A 48 4.62 -9.81 -1.50
CA ARG A 48 4.74 -11.07 -0.77
C ARG A 48 6.19 -11.48 -0.42
N PRO A 49 7.20 -11.36 -1.31
CA PRO A 49 8.58 -11.70 -0.95
C PRO A 49 9.13 -10.85 0.20
N CYS A 50 8.72 -9.59 0.28
CA CYS A 50 9.10 -8.70 1.36
C CYS A 50 8.39 -9.08 2.67
N ILE A 51 7.07 -9.31 2.61
CA ILE A 51 6.26 -9.72 3.76
C ILE A 51 6.77 -11.04 4.33
N ASP A 52 6.95 -12.06 3.48
CA ASP A 52 7.45 -13.38 3.91
C ASP A 52 8.86 -13.27 4.52
N THR A 53 9.70 -12.37 4.01
CA THR A 53 11.02 -12.12 4.61
C THR A 53 10.90 -11.50 5.99
N ALA A 54 10.03 -10.50 6.16
CA ALA A 54 9.78 -9.85 7.45
C ALA A 54 9.28 -10.83 8.51
N LEU A 55 8.34 -11.70 8.13
CA LEU A 55 7.78 -12.74 9.01
C LEU A 55 8.82 -13.83 9.33
N ARG A 56 9.62 -14.24 8.34
CA ARG A 56 10.67 -15.25 8.53
C ARG A 56 11.74 -14.82 9.53
N ILE A 57 12.07 -13.53 9.56
CA ILE A 57 13.07 -12.97 10.50
C ILE A 57 12.43 -12.46 11.80
N ASP A 58 11.14 -12.67 11.99
CA ASP A 58 10.38 -12.23 13.17
C ASP A 58 10.56 -10.73 13.47
N ALA A 59 10.44 -9.90 12.41
CA ALA A 59 10.68 -8.48 12.51
C ALA A 59 9.65 -7.78 13.44
N PRO A 60 10.08 -7.02 14.47
CA PRO A 60 9.19 -6.41 15.47
C PRO A 60 8.20 -5.42 14.87
N ASN A 61 8.68 -4.53 14.00
CA ASN A 61 7.89 -3.62 13.20
C ASN A 61 8.54 -3.52 11.81
N TRP A 62 7.74 -3.66 10.77
CA TRP A 62 8.24 -3.66 9.41
C TRP A 62 7.33 -2.91 8.45
N VAL A 63 7.95 -2.36 7.40
CA VAL A 63 7.28 -1.74 6.26
C VAL A 63 7.90 -2.25 4.98
N CYS A 64 7.07 -2.80 4.11
CA CYS A 64 7.40 -3.24 2.77
C CYS A 64 7.01 -2.18 1.76
N THR A 65 7.97 -1.80 0.95
CA THR A 65 7.82 -0.89 -0.19
C THR A 65 8.38 -1.57 -1.44
N PRO A 66 8.20 -1.00 -2.64
CA PRO A 66 8.78 -1.53 -3.87
C PRO A 66 10.31 -1.60 -3.85
N SER A 67 10.94 -0.78 -3.02
CA SER A 67 12.40 -0.75 -2.82
C SER A 67 12.89 -1.87 -1.89
N GLY A 68 12.04 -2.35 -0.98
CA GLY A 68 12.37 -3.42 -0.06
C GLY A 68 11.75 -3.27 1.33
N LEU A 69 12.39 -3.96 2.29
CA LEU A 69 11.95 -4.12 3.67
C LEU A 69 12.66 -3.12 4.60
N THR A 70 11.89 -2.26 5.23
CA THR A 70 12.34 -1.42 6.35
C THR A 70 11.96 -2.09 7.65
N ILE A 71 12.92 -2.24 8.57
CA ILE A 71 12.72 -2.86 9.89
C ILE A 71 13.03 -1.82 10.95
N GLN A 72 12.11 -1.64 11.89
CA GLN A 72 12.31 -0.77 13.03
C GLN A 72 12.33 -1.60 14.31
N ASN A 73 13.47 -1.56 15.02
CA ASN A 73 13.66 -2.25 16.29
C ASN A 73 14.28 -1.30 17.33
N THR A 74 14.60 -1.82 18.52
CA THR A 74 15.20 -1.04 19.62
C THR A 74 16.60 -0.50 19.29
N SER A 75 17.30 -1.09 18.32
CA SER A 75 18.63 -0.65 17.86
C SER A 75 18.56 0.41 16.76
N GLY A 76 17.39 0.67 16.18
CA GLY A 76 17.18 1.70 15.16
C GLY A 76 16.37 1.20 13.97
N VAL A 77 16.59 1.84 12.83
CA VAL A 77 15.94 1.52 11.56
C VAL A 77 16.97 0.88 10.63
N GLY A 78 16.67 -0.32 10.14
CA GLY A 78 17.44 -1.02 9.13
C GLY A 78 16.66 -1.16 7.83
N PHE A 79 17.38 -1.34 6.72
CA PHE A 79 16.79 -1.57 5.41
C PHE A 79 17.42 -2.79 4.74
N VAL A 80 16.58 -3.63 4.14
CA VAL A 80 16.97 -4.80 3.36
C VAL A 80 16.36 -4.64 1.97
N PRO A 81 17.17 -4.52 0.90
CA PRO A 81 16.63 -4.47 -0.45
C PRO A 81 16.00 -5.82 -0.79
N ILE A 82 14.74 -5.78 -1.23
CA ILE A 82 14.00 -6.98 -1.63
C ILE A 82 13.28 -6.64 -2.92
N ALA A 83 13.60 -7.37 -3.97
CA ALA A 83 12.91 -7.22 -5.24
C ALA A 83 11.44 -7.69 -5.10
N PRO A 84 10.48 -6.92 -5.62
CA PRO A 84 9.07 -7.32 -5.67
C PRO A 84 8.85 -8.46 -6.67
N THR A 85 7.69 -9.13 -6.57
CA THR A 85 7.32 -10.19 -7.52
C THR A 85 7.12 -9.65 -8.95
N VAL A 86 6.64 -8.41 -9.06
CA VAL A 86 6.43 -7.71 -10.33
C VAL A 86 7.33 -6.48 -10.33
N ALA A 87 8.21 -6.37 -11.33
CA ALA A 87 9.10 -5.22 -11.47
C ALA A 87 8.30 -3.93 -11.74
N PRO A 88 8.81 -2.76 -11.31
CA PRO A 88 8.18 -1.50 -11.65
C PRO A 88 8.04 -1.32 -13.16
N SER A 89 6.86 -0.91 -13.62
CA SER A 89 6.61 -0.60 -15.02
C SER A 89 6.59 0.92 -15.25
N THR A 90 6.99 1.35 -16.45
CA THR A 90 6.82 2.74 -16.90
C THR A 90 6.06 2.75 -18.20
N GLU A 91 4.91 3.42 -18.23
CA GLU A 91 4.06 3.51 -19.42
C GLU A 91 3.70 4.95 -19.75
N ARG A 92 3.40 5.26 -21.02
CA ARG A 92 2.95 6.61 -21.41
C ARG A 92 1.43 6.64 -21.51
N THR A 93 0.78 7.39 -20.63
CA THR A 93 -0.68 7.40 -20.50
C THR A 93 -1.23 8.83 -20.40
N PRO A 94 -1.91 9.34 -21.45
CA PRO A 94 -2.55 10.66 -21.40
C PRO A 94 -3.95 10.59 -20.78
N GLY A 95 -4.28 11.58 -19.94
CA GLY A 95 -5.60 11.73 -19.32
C GLY A 95 -5.75 10.92 -18.03
N ILE A 96 -5.87 11.60 -16.89
CA ILE A 96 -5.82 11.00 -15.55
C ILE A 96 -6.95 11.57 -14.70
N THR A 97 -7.65 10.70 -13.98
CA THR A 97 -8.68 11.06 -13.00
C THR A 97 -8.33 10.51 -11.62
N GLN A 98 -9.00 10.99 -10.58
CA GLN A 98 -8.77 10.50 -9.22
C GLN A 98 -9.20 9.03 -9.07
N ASP A 99 -10.31 8.62 -9.67
CA ASP A 99 -10.76 7.21 -9.66
C ASP A 99 -9.75 6.27 -10.33
N ASP A 100 -8.95 6.79 -11.25
CA ASP A 100 -7.88 6.05 -11.91
C ASP A 100 -6.69 5.80 -10.97
N HIS A 101 -6.41 6.67 -9.99
CA HIS A 101 -5.37 6.42 -8.97
C HIS A 101 -5.67 5.22 -8.07
N ASP A 102 -6.95 4.96 -7.82
CA ASP A 102 -7.42 3.89 -6.95
C ASP A 102 -7.49 2.52 -7.65
N ASN A 103 -7.42 2.49 -8.98
CA ASN A 103 -7.51 1.26 -9.78
C ASN A 103 -6.25 0.97 -10.61
N TRP A 104 -5.35 1.95 -10.73
CA TRP A 104 -4.08 1.81 -11.40
C TRP A 104 -3.04 1.23 -10.45
N CYS A 105 -2.20 0.30 -10.94
CA CYS A 105 -1.11 -0.32 -10.18
C CYS A 105 -1.49 -1.32 -9.08
N GLU A 106 -2.72 -1.83 -9.03
CA GLU A 106 -3.12 -2.82 -8.01
C GLU A 106 -2.29 -4.12 -8.05
N THR A 107 -1.80 -4.49 -9.25
CA THR A 107 -1.00 -5.71 -9.46
C THR A 107 0.50 -5.45 -9.59
N GLY A 108 0.95 -4.20 -9.47
CA GLY A 108 2.37 -3.82 -9.52
C GLY A 108 2.87 -3.41 -8.14
N SER A 109 4.17 -3.53 -7.87
CA SER A 109 4.70 -3.00 -6.59
C SER A 109 4.80 -1.48 -6.66
N ALA A 110 5.38 -0.99 -7.75
CA ALA A 110 5.37 0.40 -8.15
C ALA A 110 5.00 0.47 -9.62
N CYS A 111 4.29 1.52 -10.00
CA CYS A 111 4.02 1.82 -11.40
C CYS A 111 4.31 3.28 -11.63
N HIS A 112 4.81 3.53 -12.81
CA HIS A 112 5.13 4.86 -13.26
C HIS A 112 4.39 5.13 -14.55
N ARG A 113 3.91 6.35 -14.71
CA ARG A 113 3.39 6.79 -15.99
C ARG A 113 3.85 8.17 -16.37
N ILE A 114 4.24 8.31 -17.62
CA ILE A 114 4.64 9.58 -18.22
C ILE A 114 3.39 10.15 -18.91
N VAL A 115 2.87 11.25 -18.37
CA VAL A 115 1.69 11.96 -18.89
C VAL A 115 2.10 12.88 -20.03
N SER A 116 3.25 13.53 -19.86
CA SER A 116 3.91 14.36 -20.86
C SER A 116 5.42 14.36 -20.60
N ASN A 117 6.21 14.99 -21.47
CA ASN A 117 7.66 15.15 -21.23
C ASN A 117 7.96 15.94 -19.95
N TYR A 118 6.98 16.61 -19.35
CA TYR A 118 7.14 17.43 -18.16
C TYR A 118 6.28 16.97 -16.99
N THR A 119 5.54 15.86 -17.14
CA THR A 119 4.66 15.37 -16.08
C THR A 119 4.73 13.86 -16.01
N GLN A 120 4.97 13.36 -14.80
CA GLN A 120 5.01 11.94 -14.50
C GLN A 120 4.27 11.68 -13.18
N GLU A 121 3.72 10.48 -13.04
CA GLU A 121 3.15 10.00 -11.79
C GLU A 121 3.76 8.66 -11.41
N THR A 122 4.10 8.51 -10.14
CA THR A 122 4.51 7.26 -9.52
C THR A 122 3.42 6.86 -8.54
N LYS A 123 3.00 5.60 -8.58
CA LYS A 123 2.27 4.94 -7.51
C LYS A 123 3.14 3.83 -6.95
N GLY A 124 3.26 3.74 -5.64
CA GLY A 124 3.94 2.65 -4.95
C GLY A 124 3.04 2.11 -3.85
N ASN A 125 2.86 0.80 -3.84
CA ASN A 125 2.03 0.13 -2.86
C ASN A 125 2.89 -0.16 -1.63
N VAL A 126 2.30 0.01 -0.44
CA VAL A 126 2.99 -0.14 0.84
C VAL A 126 2.23 -1.12 1.71
N ALA A 127 2.94 -2.07 2.31
CA ALA A 127 2.41 -2.98 3.31
C ALA A 127 3.17 -2.81 4.62
N TYR A 128 2.50 -2.86 5.75
CA TYR A 128 3.15 -2.76 7.06
C TYR A 128 2.59 -3.75 8.07
N GLY A 129 3.42 -4.15 9.01
CA GLY A 129 3.08 -5.20 9.95
C GLY A 129 4.08 -5.34 11.09
N ASN A 130 3.86 -6.35 11.91
CA ASN A 130 4.70 -6.70 13.05
C ASN A 130 4.97 -8.22 13.05
N GLN A 131 5.42 -8.75 14.18
CA GLN A 131 5.68 -10.19 14.37
C GLN A 131 4.42 -11.05 14.19
N ASP A 132 3.24 -10.49 14.46
CA ASP A 132 1.97 -11.20 14.38
C ASP A 132 1.44 -11.29 12.94
N GLY A 133 1.96 -10.47 12.02
CA GLY A 133 1.53 -10.47 10.63
C GLY A 133 1.42 -9.10 9.97
N LEU A 134 0.79 -9.11 8.80
CA LEU A 134 0.36 -7.91 8.08
C LEU A 134 -0.74 -7.20 8.89
N ILE A 135 -0.60 -5.89 9.07
CA ILE A 135 -1.58 -5.05 9.77
C ILE A 135 -2.43 -4.25 8.78
N GLY A 136 -1.81 -3.72 7.72
CA GLY A 136 -2.51 -2.91 6.74
C GLY A 136 -1.66 -2.58 5.51
N THR A 137 -2.33 -1.95 4.55
CA THR A 137 -1.75 -1.50 3.29
C THR A 137 -2.26 -0.11 2.94
N TYR A 138 -1.44 0.63 2.22
CA TYR A 138 -1.81 1.92 1.65
C TYR A 138 -0.98 2.19 0.40
N ASP A 139 -1.50 3.05 -0.46
CA ASP A 139 -0.78 3.54 -1.62
C ASP A 139 -0.16 4.91 -1.37
N VAL A 140 1.00 5.10 -1.98
CA VAL A 140 1.67 6.40 -2.09
C VAL A 140 1.72 6.78 -3.56
N ILE A 141 1.16 7.93 -3.89
CA ILE A 141 1.24 8.50 -5.23
C ILE A 141 2.05 9.79 -5.17
N LEU A 142 2.96 9.96 -6.11
CA LEU A 142 3.72 11.18 -6.31
C LEU A 142 3.59 11.61 -7.76
N ARG A 143 2.90 12.73 -7.97
CA ARG A 143 2.90 13.45 -9.24
C ARG A 143 4.06 14.44 -9.25
N THR A 144 4.87 14.35 -10.29
CA THR A 144 6.00 15.26 -10.54
C THR A 144 5.73 16.06 -11.81
N ASP A 145 5.65 17.38 -11.66
CA ASP A 145 5.54 18.35 -12.75
C ASP A 145 6.86 19.13 -12.86
N LEU A 146 7.49 19.14 -14.03
CA LEU A 146 8.76 19.80 -14.32
C LEU A 146 8.50 21.19 -14.91
N VAL A 147 8.77 22.23 -14.13
CA VAL A 147 8.61 23.63 -14.54
C VAL A 147 10.00 24.24 -14.73
N GLY A 148 10.50 24.16 -15.97
CA GLY A 148 11.88 24.53 -16.27
C GLY A 148 12.86 23.60 -15.55
N ARG A 149 13.68 24.16 -14.64
CA ARG A 149 14.63 23.39 -13.81
C ARG A 149 14.18 23.23 -12.35
N GLN A 150 12.88 23.30 -12.12
CA GLN A 150 12.29 23.13 -10.80
C GLN A 150 11.23 22.04 -10.89
N ALA A 151 11.42 20.95 -10.17
CA ALA A 151 10.37 19.97 -9.98
C ALA A 151 9.33 20.50 -9.00
N GLN A 152 8.06 20.23 -9.28
CA GLN A 152 6.94 20.49 -8.39
C GLN A 152 6.22 19.18 -8.13
N TRP A 153 5.78 18.98 -6.89
CA TRP A 153 5.20 17.71 -6.48
C TRP A 153 3.82 17.86 -5.87
N ARG A 154 2.96 16.89 -6.16
CA ARG A 154 1.76 16.59 -5.38
C ARG A 154 1.80 15.15 -4.92
N GLN A 155 1.61 14.97 -3.63
CA GLN A 155 1.67 13.68 -2.96
C GLN A 155 0.26 13.28 -2.55
N SER A 156 -0.13 12.03 -2.81
CA SER A 156 -1.40 11.47 -2.38
C SER A 156 -1.20 10.18 -1.60
N LEU A 157 -1.99 9.99 -0.55
CA LEU A 157 -2.05 8.76 0.25
C LEU A 157 -3.44 8.18 0.13
N ILE A 158 -3.51 6.87 -0.04
CA ILE A 158 -4.77 6.13 -0.10
C ILE A 158 -4.68 4.98 0.88
N LEU A 159 -5.53 4.97 1.91
CA LEU A 159 -5.63 3.81 2.78
C LEU A 159 -6.46 2.73 2.08
N ASP A 160 -5.87 1.56 1.83
CA ASP A 160 -6.63 0.41 1.32
C ASP A 160 -7.12 -0.45 2.48
N THR A 161 -6.23 -0.77 3.43
CA THR A 161 -6.58 -1.65 4.56
C THR A 161 -5.90 -1.31 5.86
N GLY A 162 -6.54 -1.77 6.95
CA GLY A 162 -6.03 -1.66 8.29
C GLY A 162 -6.71 -0.53 9.09
N PRO A 163 -6.19 -0.24 10.29
CA PRO A 163 -6.74 0.82 11.13
C PRO A 163 -6.43 2.20 10.55
N ALA A 164 -7.09 3.24 11.07
CA ALA A 164 -6.77 4.62 10.74
C ALA A 164 -5.27 4.92 10.98
N ILE A 165 -4.63 5.57 10.01
CA ILE A 165 -3.20 5.92 10.05
C ILE A 165 -3.06 7.42 10.28
N GLN A 166 -2.35 7.80 11.35
CA GLN A 166 -1.79 9.14 11.49
C GLN A 166 -0.40 9.14 10.88
N PHE A 167 -0.22 9.84 9.76
CA PHE A 167 1.11 10.16 9.26
C PHE A 167 1.70 11.25 10.14
N ASN A 168 2.77 10.95 10.86
CA ASN A 168 3.45 11.92 11.71
C ASN A 168 4.23 12.93 10.85
N GLU A 169 4.81 12.45 9.76
CA GLU A 169 5.45 13.26 8.74
C GLU A 169 5.50 12.50 7.42
N VAL A 170 5.29 13.22 6.32
CA VAL A 170 5.53 12.76 4.96
C VAL A 170 6.43 13.76 4.28
N TRP A 171 7.45 13.27 3.60
CA TRP A 171 8.45 14.08 2.92
C TRP A 171 8.60 13.63 1.47
N VAL A 172 8.73 14.58 0.57
CA VAL A 172 9.26 14.37 -0.78
C VAL A 172 10.69 14.84 -0.80
N ASN A 173 11.62 13.92 -1.04
CA ASN A 173 13.04 14.17 -1.08
C ASN A 173 13.50 14.19 -2.53
N CYS A 174 14.27 15.21 -2.89
CA CYS A 174 14.88 15.36 -4.19
C CYS A 174 16.30 14.80 -4.11
N TRP A 175 16.67 13.98 -5.09
CA TRP A 175 18.01 13.44 -5.22
C TRP A 175 18.55 13.69 -6.62
N GLU A 176 19.80 14.13 -6.69
CA GLU A 176 20.64 14.10 -7.89
C GLU A 176 21.29 12.72 -7.98
N GLU A 177 21.05 12.04 -9.10
CA GLU A 177 21.69 10.76 -9.39
C GLU A 177 23.17 11.02 -9.61
N THR A 178 24.03 10.34 -8.86
CA THR A 178 25.47 10.41 -9.06
C THR A 178 26.04 9.01 -8.98
N THR A 179 27.27 8.82 -9.44
CA THR A 179 27.99 7.55 -9.26
C THR A 179 28.29 7.23 -7.79
N MET A 180 28.01 8.15 -6.86
CA MET A 180 28.07 7.93 -5.41
C MET A 180 26.67 7.62 -4.87
N THR A 181 26.56 6.53 -4.11
CA THR A 181 25.33 6.10 -3.46
C THR A 181 25.41 6.36 -1.95
N PRO A 182 24.40 7.00 -1.31
CA PRO A 182 23.22 7.62 -1.92
C PRO A 182 23.57 8.87 -2.74
N GLY A 183 22.70 9.22 -3.71
CA GLY A 183 22.83 10.42 -4.53
C GLY A 183 22.89 11.72 -3.71
N ILE A 184 23.16 12.85 -4.36
CA ILE A 184 23.28 14.13 -3.66
C ILE A 184 21.87 14.68 -3.39
N ASN A 185 21.58 15.02 -2.13
CA ASN A 185 20.28 15.58 -1.77
C ASN A 185 20.11 16.98 -2.37
N CYS A 186 19.10 17.16 -3.24
CA CYS A 186 18.76 18.46 -3.84
C CYS A 186 17.60 19.18 -3.13
N GLY A 187 17.07 18.62 -2.04
CA GLY A 187 16.04 19.24 -1.21
C GLY A 187 15.15 18.24 -0.50
N ASN A 188 14.61 18.63 0.65
CA ASN A 188 13.60 17.87 1.38
C ASN A 188 12.36 18.75 1.56
N HIS A 189 11.20 18.25 1.14
CA HIS A 189 9.97 19.03 1.05
C HIS A 189 8.88 18.36 1.87
N TYR A 190 8.41 19.04 2.93
CA TYR A 190 7.38 18.51 3.82
C TYR A 190 6.02 18.46 3.10
N ALA A 191 5.44 17.28 3.00
CA ALA A 191 4.17 17.03 2.31
C ALA A 191 2.95 17.05 3.25
N GLY A 192 3.18 16.89 4.56
CA GLY A 192 2.13 16.99 5.58
C GLY A 192 2.22 15.94 6.69
N ALA A 193 1.23 15.98 7.58
CA ALA A 193 0.97 14.98 8.63
C ALA A 193 -0.52 14.62 8.67
N PRO A 194 -1.07 14.05 7.57
CA PRO A 194 -2.49 13.75 7.48
C PRO A 194 -2.92 12.57 8.34
N VAL A 195 -4.24 12.45 8.51
CA VAL A 195 -4.89 11.22 8.96
C VAL A 195 -5.69 10.65 7.78
N VAL A 196 -5.54 9.36 7.52
CA VAL A 196 -6.39 8.60 6.60
C VAL A 196 -7.08 7.47 7.37
N ASN A 197 -8.32 7.16 7.00
CA ASN A 197 -9.15 6.14 7.65
C ASN A 197 -10.24 5.64 6.70
N GLY A 198 -10.98 4.60 7.06
CA GLY A 198 -12.02 4.02 6.19
C GLY A 198 -13.18 4.97 5.81
N VAL A 199 -13.33 6.14 6.46
CA VAL A 199 -14.33 7.16 6.07
C VAL A 199 -13.71 8.23 5.17
N SER A 200 -12.44 8.56 5.36
CA SER A 200 -11.66 9.48 4.54
C SER A 200 -10.33 8.82 4.18
N PRO A 201 -10.34 7.86 3.23
CA PRO A 201 -9.15 7.06 2.93
C PRO A 201 -8.12 7.84 2.12
N TYR A 202 -8.53 8.96 1.50
CA TYR A 202 -7.70 9.77 0.63
C TYR A 202 -7.14 11.00 1.35
N PHE A 203 -5.86 11.28 1.09
CA PHE A 203 -5.24 12.57 1.34
C PHE A 203 -4.52 13.05 0.09
N ASN A 204 -4.56 14.37 -0.15
CA ASN A 204 -3.76 15.05 -1.17
C ASN A 204 -3.00 16.20 -0.51
N SER A 205 -1.70 16.26 -0.73
CA SER A 205 -0.87 17.37 -0.29
C SER A 205 -1.19 18.65 -1.07
N GLN A 206 -0.75 19.77 -0.51
CA GLN A 206 -0.58 20.98 -1.31
C GLN A 206 0.53 20.78 -2.35
N LEU A 207 0.57 21.66 -3.34
CA LEU A 207 1.65 21.69 -4.32
C LEU A 207 2.96 22.07 -3.61
N LEU A 208 3.95 21.19 -3.70
CA LEU A 208 5.29 21.37 -3.15
C LEU A 208 6.21 21.91 -4.24
N PHE A 209 6.94 22.97 -3.94
CA PHE A 209 7.89 23.57 -4.86
C PHE A 209 9.30 23.10 -4.53
N GLY A 210 9.94 22.42 -5.48
CA GLY A 210 11.33 21.99 -5.36
C GLY A 210 12.31 23.14 -5.40
N ASN A 211 13.56 22.84 -5.05
CA ASN A 211 14.65 23.78 -5.31
C ASN A 211 14.92 23.89 -6.82
N ARG A 212 15.54 24.98 -7.24
CA ARG A 212 16.08 25.08 -8.59
C ARG A 212 17.29 24.13 -8.72
N LEU A 213 17.26 23.29 -9.73
CA LEU A 213 18.31 22.32 -10.04
C LEU A 213 19.39 22.99 -10.89
N ASN A 214 20.60 23.08 -10.36
CA ASN A 214 21.70 23.80 -11.00
C ASN A 214 22.62 22.88 -11.82
N ASN A 215 22.78 21.63 -11.39
CA ASN A 215 23.69 20.70 -12.05
C ASN A 215 23.03 20.08 -13.27
N SER A 216 23.82 19.85 -14.32
CA SER A 216 23.39 19.18 -15.54
C SER A 216 23.44 17.66 -15.34
N ASP A 217 22.42 17.11 -14.70
CA ASP A 217 22.38 15.70 -14.31
C ASP A 217 20.97 15.09 -14.40
N GLU A 218 20.87 13.81 -14.05
CA GLU A 218 19.64 13.10 -13.77
C GLU A 218 19.22 13.28 -12.30
N TYR A 219 17.92 13.34 -12.07
CA TYR A 219 17.35 13.55 -10.75
C TYR A 219 16.14 12.66 -10.54
N TYR A 220 15.77 12.39 -9.29
CA TYR A 220 14.52 11.72 -8.96
C TYR A 220 13.92 12.27 -7.67
N GLY A 221 12.61 12.09 -7.52
CA GLY A 221 11.90 12.30 -6.27
C GLY A 221 11.78 10.99 -5.49
N ALA A 222 11.73 11.06 -4.17
CA ALA A 222 11.47 9.92 -3.31
C ALA A 222 10.55 10.30 -2.16
N VAL A 223 9.44 9.58 -1.98
CA VAL A 223 8.57 9.77 -0.83
C VAL A 223 9.08 8.95 0.35
N THR A 224 9.17 9.57 1.52
CA THR A 224 9.40 8.91 2.81
C THR A 224 8.34 9.33 3.81
N ALA A 225 8.10 8.49 4.82
CA ALA A 225 7.09 8.79 5.84
C ALA A 225 7.43 8.17 7.19
N ARG A 226 6.94 8.80 8.25
CA ARG A 226 6.71 8.17 9.55
C ARG A 226 5.23 8.19 9.85
N PHE A 227 4.70 7.08 10.33
CA PHE A 227 3.26 6.96 10.56
C PHE A 227 2.95 6.06 11.73
N THR A 228 1.81 6.30 12.36
CA THR A 228 1.32 5.55 13.52
C THR A 228 -0.10 5.07 13.23
N PRO A 229 -0.29 3.78 12.93
CA PRO A 229 -1.59 3.15 12.83
C PRO A 229 -2.25 3.11 14.22
N SER A 230 -3.57 3.28 14.27
CA SER A 230 -4.31 3.29 15.53
C SER A 230 -4.18 1.95 16.25
N GLY A 231 -3.73 1.98 17.51
CA GLY A 231 -3.49 0.78 18.31
C GLY A 231 -2.08 0.17 18.18
N TYR A 232 -1.20 0.77 17.38
CA TYR A 232 0.15 0.25 17.12
C TYR A 232 1.23 1.32 17.40
N SER A 233 2.50 0.89 17.40
CA SER A 233 3.65 1.81 17.49
C SER A 233 3.87 2.57 16.18
N GLN A 234 4.75 3.58 16.20
CA GLN A 234 5.19 4.27 14.99
C GLN A 234 6.01 3.35 14.09
N TYR A 235 5.84 3.53 12.78
CA TYR A 235 6.57 2.89 11.69
C TYR A 235 7.36 3.94 10.89
N VAL A 236 8.43 3.47 10.23
CA VAL A 236 9.20 4.24 9.25
C VAL A 236 9.07 3.57 7.89
N MET A 237 8.61 4.34 6.90
CA MET A 237 8.54 3.91 5.51
C MET A 237 9.88 4.16 4.82
N GLY A 238 10.37 3.14 4.10
CA GLY A 238 11.46 3.30 3.14
C GLY A 238 11.08 4.21 1.96
N MET A 239 12.01 4.44 1.05
CA MET A 239 11.78 5.33 -0.10
C MET A 239 10.88 4.67 -1.15
N VAL A 240 9.87 5.40 -1.61
CA VAL A 240 9.18 5.14 -2.88
C VAL A 240 9.73 6.13 -3.91
N GLU A 241 10.58 5.65 -4.81
CA GLU A 241 11.28 6.48 -5.81
C GLU A 241 10.43 6.71 -7.06
N THR A 242 10.55 7.90 -7.64
CA THR A 242 10.09 8.17 -9.01
C THR A 242 11.12 7.64 -10.02
N PRO A 243 10.74 7.51 -11.31
CA PRO A 243 11.71 7.46 -12.39
C PRO A 243 12.58 8.69 -12.37
N ARG A 244 13.74 8.55 -13.02
CA ARG A 244 14.67 9.65 -13.20
C ARG A 244 14.12 10.62 -14.24
N PHE A 245 14.47 11.89 -14.08
CA PHE A 245 14.23 12.93 -15.06
C PHE A 245 15.54 13.67 -15.37
N ASN A 246 15.65 14.09 -16.62
CA ASN A 246 16.89 14.62 -17.18
C ASN A 246 16.86 16.13 -17.11
N CYS A 247 17.87 16.72 -16.48
CA CYS A 247 18.07 18.17 -16.43
C CYS A 247 19.41 18.54 -17.06
N TYR A 248 19.70 18.02 -18.26
CA TYR A 248 20.97 18.32 -18.93
C TYR A 248 21.05 19.76 -19.43
N GLY A 249 22.26 20.30 -19.52
CA GLY A 249 22.50 21.71 -19.83
C GLY A 249 22.31 22.64 -18.62
N SER A 250 22.81 23.88 -18.71
CA SER A 250 22.72 24.86 -17.62
C SER A 250 21.44 25.70 -17.65
N THR A 251 20.75 25.73 -18.79
CA THR A 251 19.54 26.52 -19.02
C THR A 251 18.36 25.72 -19.53
N ASP A 252 18.58 24.47 -19.95
CA ASP A 252 17.52 23.67 -20.57
C ASP A 252 16.52 23.22 -19.51
N ASN A 253 15.29 23.05 -19.97
CA ASN A 253 14.21 22.53 -19.14
C ASN A 253 14.47 21.06 -18.84
N CYS A 254 14.15 20.66 -17.61
CA CYS A 254 14.12 19.26 -17.26
C CYS A 254 13.00 18.54 -18.01
N TYR A 255 13.18 17.25 -18.30
CA TYR A 255 12.17 16.44 -18.95
C TYR A 255 12.26 14.96 -18.53
N PHE A 256 11.16 14.24 -18.68
CA PHE A 256 11.12 12.78 -18.61
C PHE A 256 11.45 12.21 -20.00
N PRO A 257 12.46 11.30 -20.12
CA PRO A 257 12.85 10.70 -21.39
C PRO A 257 11.76 9.78 -21.99
#